data_AF-A0AA51LY30-F1
#
_entry.id   AF-A0AA51LY30-F1
#
_cell.length_a   1.000
_cell.length_b   1.000
_cell.length_c   1.000
_cell.angle_alpha   90.00
_cell.angle_beta   90.00
_cell.angle_gamma   90.00
#
_symmetry.space_group_name_H-M   'P 1'
#
loop_
_entity.id
_entity.type
_entity.pdbx_description
1 polymer ?
#
loop_
_entity_poly.entity_id
_entity_poly.type
_entity_poly.pdbx_seq_one_letter_code
_entity_poly.pdbx_strand_id
1 'polypeptide(L)'
;MAPDGVPIADEFVELAVAEVVSRLVLLSSKAIDTMNDTRLLAAERAVTSAGVESTVVRADWFDQNFDEGFLRDAVLAGDVVVPLGDVRQAFNDAEDIAAVAVVAPTEPGHAGRTYELSGPDALSFGEATAIVARESGRPVRYRGEPDAYLETMTGFGLDRAQVLAEIEAFEALRATGDVTPNDVVAEVTGRPPISFETYARGAAARGAWA
;
A
#
# COMPACT_ATOMS: atom_id res chain seq x y z
N MET A 1 -4.74 6.95 2.99
CA MET A 1 -5.53 7.22 1.77
C MET A 1 -4.70 8.05 0.81
N ALA A 2 -4.85 7.87 -0.51
CA ALA A 2 -4.14 8.68 -1.49
C ALA A 2 -4.46 10.18 -1.26
N PRO A 3 -3.44 11.04 -1.22
CA PRO A 3 -3.50 12.34 -0.55
C PRO A 3 -4.33 13.43 -1.24
N ASP A 4 -4.81 13.20 -2.46
CA ASP A 4 -5.41 14.23 -3.30
C ASP A 4 -6.90 14.05 -3.57
N GLY A 5 -7.48 12.87 -3.33
CA GLY A 5 -8.91 12.62 -3.60
C GLY A 5 -9.31 12.80 -5.08
N VAL A 6 -8.33 13.03 -5.97
CA VAL A 6 -8.54 13.21 -7.40
C VAL A 6 -8.40 11.83 -8.06
N PRO A 7 -9.39 11.36 -8.83
CA PRO A 7 -9.24 10.16 -9.65
C PRO A 7 -8.21 10.39 -10.74
N ILE A 8 -7.69 9.31 -11.33
CA ILE A 8 -7.07 9.42 -12.65
C ILE A 8 -8.14 9.97 -13.59
N ALA A 9 -7.83 11.09 -14.24
CA ALA A 9 -8.73 11.70 -15.22
C ALA A 9 -8.84 10.76 -16.43
N ASP A 10 -10.06 10.41 -16.83
CA ASP A 10 -10.31 9.57 -18.02
C ASP A 10 -9.65 10.21 -19.25
N GLU A 11 -9.65 11.54 -19.32
CA GLU A 11 -9.02 12.33 -20.37
C GLU A 11 -7.50 12.09 -20.49
N PHE A 12 -6.82 11.77 -19.40
CA PHE A 12 -5.39 11.43 -19.44
C PHE A 12 -5.16 10.06 -20.12
N VAL A 13 -6.01 9.08 -19.83
CA VAL A 13 -5.93 7.75 -20.44
C VAL A 13 -6.28 7.83 -21.92
N GLU A 14 -7.34 8.56 -22.27
CA GLU A 14 -7.76 8.80 -23.65
C GLU A 14 -6.65 9.49 -24.46
N LEU A 15 -6.03 10.53 -23.90
CA LEU A 15 -4.93 11.24 -24.54
C LEU A 15 -3.71 10.33 -24.76
N ALA A 16 -3.34 9.52 -23.76
CA ALA A 16 -2.22 8.60 -23.89
C ALA A 16 -2.42 7.60 -25.04
N VAL A 17 -3.62 7.01 -25.14
CA VAL A 17 -3.97 6.07 -26.23
C VAL A 17 -3.98 6.77 -27.59
N ALA A 18 -4.50 8.01 -27.66
CA ALA A 18 -4.47 8.79 -28.89
C ALA A 18 -3.03 9.12 -29.37
N GLU A 19 -2.11 9.35 -28.43
CA GLU A 19 -0.68 9.65 -28.67
C GLU A 19 0.20 8.38 -28.79
N VAL A 20 -0.36 7.29 -29.31
CA VAL A 20 0.30 6.01 -29.67
C VAL A 20 0.70 5.06 -28.53
N VAL A 21 0.24 5.27 -27.29
CA VAL A 21 0.47 4.30 -26.21
C VAL A 21 -0.37 3.04 -26.45
N SER A 22 0.30 1.87 -26.54
CA SER A 22 -0.33 0.57 -26.76
C SER A 22 -0.37 -0.33 -25.52
N ARG A 23 0.30 0.09 -24.43
CA ARG A 23 0.39 -0.63 -23.15
C ARG A 23 0.26 0.33 -21.99
N LEU A 24 -0.68 0.05 -21.08
CA LEU A 24 -0.90 0.81 -19.86
C LEU A 24 -0.66 -0.04 -18.63
N VAL A 25 0.02 0.51 -17.63
CA VAL A 25 0.15 -0.14 -16.32
C VAL A 25 -0.31 0.83 -15.24
N LEU A 26 -1.26 0.36 -14.43
CA LEU A 26 -1.82 1.12 -13.33
C LEU A 26 -1.35 0.54 -12.00
N LEU A 27 -0.66 1.34 -11.21
CA LEU A 27 -0.49 1.07 -9.78
C LEU A 27 -1.79 1.44 -9.06
N SER A 28 -2.49 0.43 -8.58
CA SER A 28 -3.72 0.49 -7.79
C SER A 28 -3.46 -0.01 -6.37
N SER A 29 -4.51 -0.18 -5.57
CA SER A 29 -4.45 -0.67 -4.20
C SER A 29 -5.23 -1.97 -4.06
N LYS A 30 -4.76 -2.85 -3.17
CA LYS A 30 -5.54 -3.98 -2.66
C LYS A 30 -6.74 -3.50 -1.85
N ALA A 31 -7.71 -4.39 -1.70
CA ALA A 31 -8.93 -4.20 -0.90
C ALA A 31 -9.81 -3.00 -1.27
N ILE A 32 -9.60 -2.36 -2.43
CA ILE A 32 -10.41 -1.21 -2.88
C ILE A 32 -11.89 -1.56 -3.08
N ASP A 33 -12.19 -2.81 -3.43
CA ASP A 33 -13.55 -3.33 -3.51
C ASP A 33 -14.19 -3.41 -2.11
N THR A 34 -13.45 -3.92 -1.12
CA THR A 34 -13.89 -4.03 0.28
C THR A 34 -14.08 -2.67 0.93
N MET A 35 -13.14 -1.75 0.71
CA MET A 35 -13.17 -0.39 1.24
C MET A 35 -14.08 0.54 0.44
N ASN A 36 -14.67 0.05 -0.66
CA ASN A 36 -15.51 0.81 -1.58
C ASN A 36 -14.85 2.12 -2.06
N ASP A 37 -13.56 2.06 -2.40
CA ASP A 37 -12.84 3.21 -2.97
C ASP A 37 -13.24 3.38 -4.44
N THR A 38 -14.39 4.04 -4.63
CA THR A 38 -14.97 4.29 -5.96
C THR A 38 -14.04 5.05 -6.91
N ARG A 39 -13.10 5.83 -6.38
CA ARG A 39 -12.13 6.62 -7.15
C ARG A 39 -11.07 5.71 -7.76
N LEU A 40 -10.49 4.79 -6.97
CA LEU A 40 -9.55 3.79 -7.51
C LEU A 40 -10.25 2.79 -8.42
N LEU A 41 -11.48 2.39 -8.11
CA LEU A 41 -12.29 1.55 -9.00
C LEU A 41 -12.60 2.24 -10.34
N ALA A 42 -12.80 3.56 -10.35
CA ALA A 42 -12.97 4.33 -11.59
C ALA A 42 -11.67 4.37 -12.40
N ALA A 43 -10.52 4.61 -11.75
CA ALA A 43 -9.22 4.59 -12.40
C ALA A 43 -8.89 3.22 -13.04
N GLU A 44 -9.19 2.11 -12.34
CA GLU A 44 -9.03 0.77 -12.92
C GLU A 44 -9.92 0.57 -14.14
N ARG A 45 -11.18 1.04 -14.11
CA ARG A 45 -12.07 0.96 -15.28
C ARG A 45 -11.57 1.81 -16.45
N ALA A 46 -11.09 3.02 -16.20
CA ALA A 46 -10.55 3.90 -17.24
C ALA A 46 -9.41 3.21 -17.99
N VAL A 47 -8.45 2.62 -17.27
CA VAL A 47 -7.30 1.93 -17.86
C VAL A 47 -7.70 0.61 -18.53
N THR A 48 -8.55 -0.20 -17.91
CA THR A 48 -8.91 -1.53 -18.44
C THR A 48 -9.88 -1.47 -19.63
N SER A 49 -10.63 -0.37 -19.79
CA SER A 49 -11.53 -0.16 -20.93
C SER A 49 -10.94 0.67 -22.08
N ALA A 50 -9.67 1.08 -21.97
CA ALA A 50 -8.99 1.98 -22.90
C ALA A 50 -8.74 1.40 -24.32
N GLY A 51 -9.09 0.13 -24.56
CA GLY A 51 -8.95 -0.51 -25.87
C GLY A 51 -7.51 -0.89 -26.26
N VAL A 52 -6.56 -0.79 -25.33
CA VAL A 52 -5.15 -1.17 -25.48
C VAL A 52 -4.76 -2.23 -24.45
N GLU A 53 -3.59 -2.86 -24.58
CA GLU A 53 -3.11 -3.79 -23.57
C GLU A 53 -2.98 -3.07 -22.23
N SER A 54 -3.50 -3.66 -21.16
CA SER A 54 -3.44 -3.06 -19.83
C SER A 54 -3.12 -4.07 -18.75
N THR A 55 -2.45 -3.62 -17.70
CA THR A 55 -2.16 -4.40 -16.49
C THR A 55 -2.45 -3.55 -15.27
N VAL A 56 -3.11 -4.13 -14.26
CA VAL A 56 -3.32 -3.49 -12.96
C VAL A 56 -2.42 -4.15 -11.93
N VAL A 57 -1.70 -3.35 -11.15
CA VAL A 57 -0.86 -3.79 -10.04
C VAL A 57 -1.46 -3.26 -8.76
N ARG A 58 -2.18 -4.10 -8.01
CA ARG A 58 -2.76 -3.78 -6.71
C ARG A 58 -1.73 -4.07 -5.62
N ALA A 59 -1.11 -3.03 -5.09
CA ALA A 59 -0.20 -3.13 -3.94
C ALA A 59 -0.98 -3.11 -2.62
N ASP A 60 -0.43 -3.75 -1.60
CA ASP A 60 -0.86 -3.62 -0.21
C ASP A 60 -0.20 -2.37 0.42
N TRP A 61 -0.02 -2.37 1.75
CA TRP A 61 0.78 -1.39 2.46
C TRP A 61 2.25 -1.40 2.04
N PHE A 62 2.82 -0.23 1.79
CA PHE A 62 4.22 -0.12 1.42
C PHE A 62 5.10 -0.18 2.67
N ASP A 63 6.21 -0.90 2.59
CA ASP A 63 7.26 -0.90 3.59
C ASP A 63 7.72 0.53 3.87
N GLN A 64 7.91 1.31 2.80
CA GLN A 64 8.38 2.70 2.83
C GLN A 64 7.40 3.66 3.54
N ASN A 65 6.18 3.22 3.90
CA ASN A 65 5.31 4.02 4.75
C ASN A 65 5.95 4.34 6.11
N PHE A 66 6.83 3.47 6.60
CA PHE A 66 7.49 3.60 7.91
C PHE A 66 8.70 4.52 7.93
N ASP A 67 9.36 4.81 6.79
CA ASP A 67 10.62 5.57 6.76
C ASP A 67 10.60 6.81 5.86
N GLU A 68 9.73 6.83 4.84
CA GLU A 68 9.56 7.95 3.90
C GLU A 68 8.11 8.42 3.78
N GLY A 69 7.15 7.55 4.13
CA GLY A 69 5.72 7.82 4.02
C GLY A 69 5.06 8.33 5.29
N PHE A 70 3.74 8.20 5.34
CA PHE A 70 2.88 8.88 6.32
C PHE A 70 3.06 8.39 7.78
N LEU A 71 3.69 7.23 8.01
CA LEU A 71 3.97 6.72 9.36
C LEU A 71 5.33 7.15 9.89
N ARG A 72 6.20 7.71 9.06
CA ARG A 72 7.56 8.10 9.46
C ARG A 72 7.59 8.99 10.69
N ASP A 73 6.78 10.04 10.72
CA ASP A 73 6.75 10.98 11.84
C ASP A 73 6.19 10.33 13.12
N ALA A 74 5.23 9.41 12.97
CA ALA A 74 4.68 8.62 14.06
C ALA A 74 5.74 7.66 14.65
N VAL A 75 6.55 7.02 13.79
CA VAL A 75 7.71 6.21 14.20
C VAL A 75 8.72 7.07 14.96
N LEU A 76 9.07 8.26 14.46
CA LEU A 76 10.01 9.17 15.13
C LEU A 76 9.50 9.69 16.47
N ALA A 77 8.19 9.90 16.58
CA ALA A 77 7.50 10.26 17.82
C ALA A 77 7.37 9.07 18.80
N GLY A 78 7.60 7.84 18.34
CA GLY A 78 7.56 6.63 19.15
C GLY A 78 6.16 6.05 19.37
N ASP A 79 5.16 6.48 18.59
CA ASP A 79 3.77 6.05 18.72
C ASP A 79 3.09 5.97 17.35
N VAL A 80 2.90 4.74 16.86
CA VAL A 80 2.21 4.42 15.61
C VAL A 80 0.77 4.02 15.93
N VAL A 81 -0.19 4.68 15.29
CA VAL A 81 -1.61 4.45 15.53
C VAL A 81 -2.32 4.14 14.21
N VAL A 82 -2.80 2.90 14.06
CA VAL A 82 -3.56 2.45 12.89
C VAL A 82 -4.65 1.49 13.41
N PRO A 83 -5.94 1.68 13.13
CA PRO A 83 -7.02 0.99 13.83
C PRO A 83 -7.31 -0.41 13.27
N LEU A 84 -6.25 -1.22 13.09
CA LEU A 84 -6.34 -2.58 12.53
C LEU A 84 -6.18 -3.69 13.59
N GLY A 85 -5.93 -3.34 14.85
CA GLY A 85 -5.66 -4.32 15.90
C GLY A 85 -4.51 -5.26 15.51
N ASP A 86 -4.73 -6.56 15.65
CA ASP A 86 -3.73 -7.59 15.37
C ASP A 86 -3.86 -8.22 13.97
N VAL A 87 -4.73 -7.70 13.10
CA VAL A 87 -4.89 -8.25 11.75
C VAL A 87 -3.58 -8.12 10.98
N ARG A 88 -3.16 -9.23 10.37
CA ARG A 88 -1.90 -9.30 9.63
C ARG A 88 -2.10 -8.86 8.18
N GLN A 89 -1.18 -8.04 7.69
CA GLN A 89 -1.09 -7.56 6.31
C GLN A 89 0.20 -8.08 5.68
N ALA A 90 0.26 -8.13 4.36
CA ALA A 90 1.45 -8.59 3.64
C ALA A 90 2.13 -7.41 2.96
N PHE A 91 2.79 -6.57 3.76
CA PHE A 91 3.48 -5.34 3.34
C PHE A 91 4.37 -5.58 2.12
N ASN A 92 4.43 -4.61 1.22
CA ASN A 92 5.17 -4.65 -0.03
C ASN A 92 6.34 -3.66 -0.01
N ASP A 93 7.53 -4.12 -0.39
CA ASP A 93 8.61 -3.20 -0.70
C ASP A 93 8.36 -2.48 -2.03
N ALA A 94 8.60 -1.17 -2.08
CA ALA A 94 8.41 -0.36 -3.27
C ALA A 94 9.28 -0.79 -4.47
N GLU A 95 10.45 -1.39 -4.24
CA GLU A 95 11.28 -1.95 -5.31
C GLU A 95 10.64 -3.18 -5.97
N ASP A 96 9.87 -3.97 -5.22
CA ASP A 96 9.09 -5.10 -5.77
C ASP A 96 7.91 -4.62 -6.59
N ILE A 97 7.18 -3.62 -6.08
CA ILE A 97 6.09 -2.97 -6.80
C ILE A 97 6.61 -2.39 -8.12
N ALA A 98 7.73 -1.66 -8.07
CA ALA A 98 8.35 -1.07 -9.24
C ALA A 98 8.82 -2.14 -10.24
N ALA A 99 9.43 -3.23 -9.76
CA ALA A 99 9.88 -4.31 -10.64
C ALA A 99 8.71 -4.95 -11.40
N VAL A 100 7.59 -5.24 -10.73
CA VAL A 100 6.38 -5.74 -11.41
C VAL A 100 5.83 -4.71 -12.41
N ALA A 101 5.78 -3.43 -12.01
CA ALA A 101 5.28 -2.35 -12.86
C ALA A 101 6.16 -2.09 -14.10
N VAL A 102 7.45 -2.43 -14.04
CA VAL A 102 8.39 -2.35 -15.17
C VAL A 102 8.30 -3.57 -16.08
N VAL A 103 8.16 -4.78 -15.53
CA VAL A 103 8.06 -6.02 -16.33
C VAL A 103 6.78 -6.04 -17.17
N ALA A 104 5.65 -5.65 -16.57
CA ALA A 104 4.33 -5.67 -17.20
C ALA A 104 4.26 -5.00 -18.60
N PRO A 105 4.79 -3.78 -18.82
CA PRO A 105 4.81 -3.17 -20.14
C PRO A 105 5.95 -3.67 -21.06
N THR A 106 7.04 -4.23 -20.52
CA THR A 106 8.22 -4.60 -21.33
C THR A 106 8.23 -6.04 -21.81
N GLU A 107 7.41 -6.91 -21.22
CA GLU A 107 7.38 -8.35 -21.52
C GLU A 107 5.99 -8.81 -22.00
N PRO A 108 5.88 -9.93 -22.76
CA PRO A 108 4.60 -10.49 -23.13
C PRO A 108 3.92 -11.24 -21.97
N GLY A 109 2.60 -11.41 -22.03
CA GLY A 109 1.85 -12.24 -21.09
C GLY A 109 1.18 -11.50 -19.92
N HIS A 110 1.33 -10.17 -19.85
CA HIS A 110 0.77 -9.34 -18.77
C HIS A 110 -0.54 -8.62 -19.16
N ALA A 111 -0.92 -8.64 -20.44
CA ALA A 111 -2.15 -8.00 -20.91
C ALA A 111 -3.40 -8.60 -20.25
N GLY A 112 -4.28 -7.72 -19.76
CA GLY A 112 -5.52 -8.07 -19.06
C GLY A 112 -5.33 -8.64 -17.65
N ARG A 113 -4.11 -8.61 -17.10
CA ARG A 113 -3.82 -9.14 -15.76
C ARG A 113 -4.08 -8.08 -14.69
N THR A 114 -4.64 -8.53 -13.58
CA THR A 114 -4.63 -7.80 -12.30
C THR A 114 -3.77 -8.59 -11.32
N TYR A 115 -2.65 -8.00 -10.92
CA TYR A 115 -1.71 -8.56 -9.96
C TYR A 115 -2.00 -8.00 -8.58
N GLU A 116 -2.37 -8.87 -7.64
CA GLU A 116 -2.48 -8.52 -6.23
C GLU A 116 -1.17 -8.85 -5.53
N LEU A 117 -0.35 -7.84 -5.25
CA LEU A 117 0.98 -8.04 -4.70
C LEU A 117 0.96 -8.26 -3.19
N SER A 118 1.95 -8.99 -2.69
CA SER A 118 2.23 -9.16 -1.26
C SER A 118 3.73 -9.28 -1.04
N GLY A 119 4.22 -8.85 0.13
CA GLY A 119 5.53 -9.29 0.60
C GLY A 119 5.54 -10.78 0.96
N PRO A 120 6.70 -11.31 1.39
CA PRO A 120 6.83 -12.73 1.73
C PRO A 120 6.16 -13.11 3.06
N ASP A 121 5.94 -12.13 3.94
CA ASP A 121 5.50 -12.35 5.31
C ASP A 121 4.18 -11.63 5.59
N ALA A 122 3.32 -12.24 6.42
CA ALA A 122 2.14 -11.60 6.97
C ALA A 122 2.44 -11.11 8.39
N LEU A 123 2.37 -9.80 8.60
CA LEU A 123 2.71 -9.13 9.86
C LEU A 123 1.56 -8.22 10.29
N SER A 124 1.27 -8.17 11.59
CA SER A 124 0.44 -7.08 12.13
C SER A 124 1.23 -5.78 12.15
N PHE A 125 0.55 -4.63 12.23
CA PHE A 125 1.23 -3.35 12.44
C PHE A 125 2.06 -3.34 13.74
N GLY A 126 1.65 -4.08 14.76
CA GLY A 126 2.43 -4.26 15.99
C GLY A 126 3.72 -5.03 15.76
N GLU A 127 3.68 -6.11 14.98
CA GLU A 127 4.86 -6.91 14.61
C GLU A 127 5.83 -6.10 13.73
N ALA A 128 5.31 -5.40 12.72
CA ALA A 128 6.10 -4.50 11.87
C ALA A 128 6.75 -3.36 12.67
N THR A 129 5.98 -2.70 13.56
CA THR A 129 6.49 -1.64 14.44
C THR A 129 7.57 -2.16 15.40
N ALA A 130 7.44 -3.40 15.91
CA ALA A 130 8.45 -4.02 16.76
C ALA A 130 9.78 -4.27 16.01
N ILE A 131 9.71 -4.65 14.72
CA ILE A 131 10.89 -4.76 13.85
C ILE A 131 11.53 -3.38 13.68
N VAL A 132 10.75 -2.35 13.34
CA VAL A 132 11.26 -0.96 13.22
C VAL A 132 11.89 -0.47 14.52
N ALA A 133 11.27 -0.71 15.68
CA ALA A 133 11.80 -0.33 16.99
C ALA A 133 13.18 -0.99 17.26
N ARG A 134 13.30 -2.28 16.90
CA ARG A 134 14.56 -3.03 17.05
C ARG A 134 15.65 -2.48 16.14
N GLU A 135 15.37 -2.30 14.84
CA GLU A 135 16.39 -1.86 13.87
C GLU A 135 16.76 -0.37 14.05
N SER A 136 15.81 0.47 14.47
CA SER A 136 16.06 1.90 14.79
C SER A 136 16.76 2.12 16.14
N GLY A 137 16.70 1.15 17.05
CA GLY A 137 17.17 1.29 18.42
C GLY A 137 16.32 2.27 19.27
N ARG A 138 15.09 2.56 18.84
CA ARG A 138 14.18 3.51 19.50
C ARG A 138 12.93 2.80 20.04
N PRO A 139 12.38 3.23 21.17
CA PRO A 139 11.09 2.73 21.62
C PRO A 139 9.98 3.26 20.72
N VAL A 140 9.32 2.37 19.98
CA VAL A 140 8.13 2.68 19.17
C VAL A 140 7.01 1.76 19.61
N ARG A 141 5.85 2.34 19.95
CA ARG A 141 4.65 1.58 20.35
C ARG A 141 3.66 1.57 19.21
N TYR A 142 2.85 0.53 19.17
CA TYR A 142 1.69 0.44 18.29
C TYR A 142 0.41 0.47 19.12
N ARG A 143 -0.57 1.28 18.70
CA ARG A 143 -1.93 1.31 19.23
C ARG A 143 -2.91 0.99 18.10
N GLY A 144 -3.57 -0.16 18.22
CA GLY A 144 -4.43 -0.74 17.19
C GLY A 144 -5.92 -0.43 17.36
N GLU A 145 -6.29 0.29 18.41
CA GLU A 145 -7.67 0.52 18.82
C GLU A 145 -8.31 1.69 18.04
N PRO A 146 -9.58 1.57 17.59
CA PRO A 146 -10.31 2.66 16.94
C PRO A 146 -10.37 3.94 17.76
N ASP A 147 -10.58 3.82 19.08
CA ASP A 147 -10.62 4.99 19.98
C ASP A 147 -9.27 5.72 20.05
N ALA A 148 -8.16 4.98 20.01
CA ALA A 148 -6.82 5.56 19.99
C ALA A 148 -6.57 6.32 18.68
N TYR A 149 -7.01 5.77 17.54
CA TYR A 149 -6.94 6.47 16.25
C TYR A 149 -7.79 7.73 16.24
N LEU A 150 -9.02 7.65 16.75
CA LEU A 150 -9.93 8.78 16.85
C LEU A 150 -9.34 9.92 17.70
N GLU A 151 -8.83 9.60 18.88
CA GLU A 151 -8.18 10.56 19.76
C GLU A 151 -6.96 11.20 19.08
N THR A 152 -6.11 10.40 18.45
CA THR A 152 -4.85 10.86 17.86
C THR A 152 -5.10 11.77 16.66
N MET A 153 -5.94 11.34 15.72
CA MET A 153 -6.23 12.11 14.50
C MET A 153 -7.01 13.40 14.81
N THR A 154 -7.98 13.37 15.72
CA THR A 154 -8.68 14.61 16.11
C THR A 154 -7.77 15.54 16.91
N GLY A 155 -6.81 15.00 17.66
CA GLY A 155 -5.73 15.76 18.29
C GLY A 155 -4.82 16.48 17.29
N PHE A 156 -4.64 15.92 16.08
CA PHE A 156 -3.95 16.59 14.96
C PHE A 156 -4.83 17.58 14.18
N GLY A 157 -6.10 17.76 14.59
CA GLY A 157 -7.00 18.73 13.98
C GLY A 157 -7.80 18.19 12.78
N LEU A 158 -7.76 16.87 12.52
CA LEU A 158 -8.64 16.27 11.51
C LEU A 158 -10.10 16.33 11.97
N ASP A 159 -11.01 16.49 10.99
CA ASP A 159 -12.43 16.51 11.27
C ASP A 159 -12.92 15.17 11.84
N ARG A 160 -13.73 15.23 12.89
CA ARG A 160 -14.19 14.02 13.59
C ARG A 160 -15.04 13.11 12.68
N ALA A 161 -15.89 13.68 11.83
CA ALA A 161 -16.74 12.87 10.96
C ALA A 161 -15.89 12.18 9.89
N GLN A 162 -14.87 12.86 9.36
CA GLN A 162 -13.88 12.25 8.47
C GLN A 162 -13.16 11.07 9.16
N VAL A 163 -12.64 11.26 10.37
CA VAL A 163 -11.91 10.20 11.09
C VAL A 163 -12.81 8.99 11.40
N LEU A 164 -14.08 9.21 11.73
CA LEU A 164 -15.04 8.11 11.93
C LEU A 164 -15.31 7.32 10.65
N ALA A 165 -15.38 7.98 9.48
CA ALA A 165 -15.51 7.31 8.20
C ALA A 165 -14.26 6.49 7.83
N GLU A 166 -13.06 6.99 8.17
CA GLU A 166 -11.82 6.23 8.02
C GLU A 166 -11.81 4.98 8.91
N ILE A 167 -12.25 5.10 10.17
CA ILE A 167 -12.39 3.96 11.08
C ILE A 167 -13.36 2.90 10.53
N GLU A 168 -14.49 3.30 9.95
CA GLU A 168 -15.44 2.37 9.31
C GLU A 168 -14.79 1.63 8.13
N ALA A 169 -14.00 2.33 7.30
CA ALA A 169 -13.25 1.70 6.22
C ALA A 169 -12.19 0.71 6.72
N PHE A 170 -11.48 1.04 7.80
CA PHE A 170 -10.54 0.12 8.45
C PHE A 170 -11.23 -1.06 9.12
N GLU A 171 -12.45 -0.88 9.66
CA GLU A 171 -13.25 -1.97 10.22
C GLU A 171 -13.65 -2.97 9.13
N ALA A 172 -14.08 -2.48 7.96
CA ALA A 172 -14.38 -3.32 6.81
C ALA A 172 -13.15 -4.12 6.35
N LEU A 173 -11.96 -3.51 6.33
CA LEU A 173 -10.71 -4.20 6.04
C LEU A 173 -10.37 -5.23 7.12
N ARG A 174 -10.46 -4.87 8.40
CA ARG A 174 -10.20 -5.77 9.53
C ARG A 174 -11.11 -7.00 9.50
N ALA A 175 -12.36 -6.84 9.05
CA ALA A 175 -13.31 -7.94 8.92
C ALA A 175 -12.91 -8.99 7.86
N THR A 176 -11.99 -8.69 6.94
CA THR A 176 -11.47 -9.68 5.98
C THR A 176 -10.48 -10.66 6.61
N GLY A 177 -9.95 -10.35 7.80
CA GLY A 177 -8.95 -11.16 8.49
C GLY A 177 -7.54 -11.03 7.87
N ASP A 178 -6.67 -11.96 8.27
CA ASP A 178 -5.26 -11.95 7.89
C ASP A 178 -5.07 -12.16 6.38
N VAL A 179 -4.14 -11.39 5.80
CA VAL A 179 -3.70 -11.56 4.42
C VAL A 179 -2.77 -12.76 4.32
N THR A 180 -3.01 -13.63 3.34
CA THR A 180 -2.09 -14.71 2.97
C THR A 180 -1.08 -14.19 1.93
N PRO A 181 0.24 -14.28 2.19
CA PRO A 181 1.27 -13.98 1.19
C PRO A 181 1.13 -14.83 -0.07
N ASN A 182 1.57 -14.29 -1.20
CA ASN A 182 1.56 -14.93 -2.50
C ASN A 182 2.89 -14.75 -3.24
N ASP A 183 3.06 -15.52 -4.32
CA ASP A 183 4.31 -15.60 -5.08
C ASP A 183 4.34 -14.65 -6.29
N VAL A 184 3.40 -13.72 -6.44
CA VAL A 184 3.23 -12.92 -7.67
C VAL A 184 4.50 -12.14 -8.02
N VAL A 185 5.20 -11.57 -7.04
CA VAL A 185 6.47 -10.88 -7.28
C VAL A 185 7.50 -11.84 -7.87
N ALA A 186 7.63 -13.05 -7.31
CA ALA A 186 8.56 -14.07 -7.80
C ALA A 186 8.19 -14.60 -9.19
N GLU A 187 6.90 -14.83 -9.44
CA GLU A 187 6.38 -15.28 -10.73
C GLU A 187 6.62 -14.26 -11.85
N VAL A 188 6.44 -12.96 -11.56
CA VAL A 188 6.58 -11.90 -12.56
C VAL A 188 8.03 -11.47 -12.75
N THR A 189 8.80 -11.35 -11.67
CA THR A 189 10.14 -10.72 -11.72
C THR A 189 11.29 -11.74 -11.71
N GLY A 190 11.00 -13.00 -11.40
CA GLY A 190 12.01 -14.06 -11.27
C GLY A 190 12.87 -13.99 -10.01
N ARG A 191 12.59 -13.07 -9.08
CA ARG A 191 13.28 -12.92 -7.78
C ARG A 191 12.27 -12.93 -6.62
N PRO A 192 12.64 -13.47 -5.44
CA PRO A 192 11.75 -13.43 -4.28
C PRO A 192 11.47 -11.98 -3.85
N PRO A 193 10.29 -11.70 -3.26
CA PRO A 193 10.00 -10.39 -2.70
C PRO A 193 10.92 -10.09 -1.50
N ILE A 194 11.17 -8.81 -1.27
CA ILE A 194 11.95 -8.28 -0.16
C ILE A 194 11.12 -8.43 1.12
N SER A 195 11.72 -8.99 2.17
CA SER A 195 11.06 -9.08 3.47
C SER A 195 11.09 -7.75 4.22
N PHE A 196 10.08 -7.51 5.05
CA PHE A 196 10.00 -6.32 5.89
C PHE A 196 11.24 -6.17 6.79
N GLU A 197 11.81 -7.27 7.28
CA GLU A 197 13.07 -7.24 8.05
C GLU A 197 14.27 -6.77 7.23
N THR A 198 14.35 -7.16 5.95
CA THR A 198 15.42 -6.75 5.04
C THR A 198 15.30 -5.26 4.75
N TYR A 199 14.08 -4.81 4.42
CA TYR A 199 13.75 -3.39 4.27
C TYR A 199 14.14 -2.60 5.52
N ALA A 200 13.66 -2.99 6.71
CA ALA A 200 13.82 -2.22 7.93
C ALA A 200 15.30 -2.07 8.32
N ARG A 201 16.10 -3.14 8.16
CA ARG A 201 17.55 -3.08 8.35
C ARG A 201 18.22 -2.10 7.38
N GLY A 202 17.80 -2.12 6.11
CA GLY A 202 18.28 -1.20 5.08
C GLY A 202 17.94 0.26 5.41
N ALA A 203 16.70 0.54 5.79
CA ALA A 203 16.24 1.87 6.19
C ALA A 203 17.02 2.40 7.41
N ALA A 204 17.22 1.57 8.44
CA ALA A 204 18.05 1.91 9.60
C ALA A 204 19.50 2.24 9.21
N ALA A 205 20.11 1.44 8.34
CA ALA A 205 21.48 1.67 7.86
C ALA A 205 21.63 2.99 7.08
N ARG A 206 20.57 3.46 6.42
CA ARG A 206 20.52 4.78 5.76
C ARG A 206 20.21 5.94 6.73
N GLY A 207 19.93 5.65 7.99
CA GLY A 207 19.62 6.65 9.02
C GLY A 207 18.19 7.20 8.94
N ALA A 208 17.23 6.45 8.38
CA ALA A 208 15.89 6.97 8.14
C ALA A 208 15.13 7.37 9.43
N TRP A 209 15.50 6.76 10.57
CA TRP A 209 14.92 6.99 11.90
C TRP A 209 15.90 7.62 12.92
N ALA A 210 17.05 8.13 12.45
CA ALA A 210 18.07 8.74 13.31
C ALA A 210 17.71 10.18 13.71
#